data_AF-A0A671V6T8-F1
#
_entry.id   AF-A0A671V6T8-F1
#
_cell.length_a   1.000
_cell.length_b   1.000
_cell.length_c   1.000
_cell.angle_alpha   90.00
_cell.angle_beta   90.00
_cell.angle_gamma   90.00
#
_symmetry.space_group_name_H-M   'P 1'
#
loop_
_entity.id
_entity.type
_entity.pdbx_description
1 polymer ?
#
loop_
_entity_poly.entity_id
_entity_poly.type
_entity_poly.pdbx_seq_one_letter_code
_entity_poly.pdbx_strand_id
1 'polypeptide(L)'
;MDNDYSSGLENPLYSELKYFCRKIQEAYNELKEDLTPFRDDRFYRLAPMRLYTLSKRHFVLVFVLFLICFALTVFIGTAGMPDKGFSNICPSWTGPFNLDSPPLTTYNQQLWLTLGDFQQPFDINVELKGVMQDASVMQINQGHKRSRMLHCGAICDEIIVLHLGYLNYTRYQVMVSFKGLENITYEIKVKFVWKTYNPTFSQVEIWFRFVFVVLTFMVTCMFAHSLRKFSMRDWGIEQKWMSILLPLLLLYNDPFFPLSFLVNSWFPGTLDAFFQALFLCALLLFWLCVYHGIRVQGERKCLTFYLPKLIIVGLLWLSAVTLGIWQTVWAELFYLVFSSWIKSGVFLQGMKVFFLIVVVLYILYLIFLVVRACSELKNMPYSDLRLRFLTALTFVVLVISMVILYLRFDIPAEFLSFYGLLNFYLYTLAFVYSPSKNALYDSQLKDNPAFSMLNDSDDEVIYGSDYEDMPLQNGRAIKATAKYQDETDSD
;
A
#
# COMPACT_ATOMS: atom_id res chain seq x y z
N MET A 1 81.88 36.58 -1.24
CA MET A 1 80.90 36.22 -0.19
C MET A 1 79.55 36.27 -0.86
N ASP A 2 79.11 35.09 -1.29
CA ASP A 2 77.76 34.50 -1.17
C ASP A 2 76.56 35.39 -1.58
N ASN A 3 75.63 35.02 -2.46
CA ASN A 3 75.14 33.70 -2.84
C ASN A 3 74.31 33.80 -4.16
N ASP A 4 74.37 32.77 -4.99
CA ASP A 4 73.59 32.54 -6.21
C ASP A 4 72.11 32.13 -5.96
N TYR A 5 71.35 31.99 -7.06
CA TYR A 5 70.08 31.26 -7.29
C TYR A 5 68.76 32.04 -7.06
N SER A 6 67.73 32.03 -7.91
CA SER A 6 67.43 31.23 -9.11
C SER A 6 66.25 31.85 -9.87
N SER A 7 66.36 31.94 -11.20
CA SER A 7 65.26 31.99 -12.15
C SER A 7 64.39 30.73 -12.04
N GLY A 8 63.06 30.87 -12.05
CA GLY A 8 62.12 29.75 -11.85
C GLY A 8 60.86 29.87 -12.69
N LEU A 9 60.98 29.52 -13.98
CA LEU A 9 60.03 28.79 -14.81
C LEU A 9 58.58 28.64 -14.25
N GLU A 10 57.65 29.51 -14.64
CA GLU A 10 56.22 29.19 -14.48
C GLU A 10 55.88 27.98 -15.37
N ASN A 11 55.48 26.88 -14.73
CA ASN A 11 55.14 25.64 -15.42
C ASN A 11 53.95 25.87 -16.38
N PRO A 12 54.05 25.52 -17.68
CA PRO A 12 52.94 25.62 -18.63
C PRO A 12 51.71 24.78 -18.24
N LEU A 13 51.91 23.81 -17.34
CA LEU A 13 50.85 23.02 -16.73
C LEU A 13 49.95 23.85 -15.80
N TYR A 14 50.48 24.88 -15.13
CA TYR A 14 49.72 25.70 -14.19
C TYR A 14 48.80 26.69 -14.92
N SER A 15 49.25 27.23 -16.06
CA SER A 15 48.42 28.07 -16.93
C SER A 15 47.28 27.29 -17.56
N GLU A 16 47.54 26.06 -18.03
CA GLU A 16 46.51 25.16 -18.56
C GLU A 16 45.48 24.77 -17.50
N LEU A 17 45.92 24.50 -16.26
CA LEU A 17 45.02 24.13 -15.16
C LEU A 17 44.15 25.32 -14.70
N LYS A 18 44.68 26.55 -14.77
CA LYS A 18 43.93 27.79 -14.51
C LYS A 18 42.89 28.04 -15.61
N TYR A 19 43.23 27.79 -16.87
CA TYR A 19 42.29 27.85 -17.99
C TYR A 19 41.18 26.80 -17.86
N PHE A 20 41.54 25.57 -17.47
CA PHE A 20 40.58 24.49 -17.25
C PHE A 20 39.64 24.77 -16.07
N CYS A 21 40.16 25.29 -14.95
CA CYS A 21 39.33 25.72 -13.81
C CYS A 21 38.37 26.85 -14.19
N ARG A 22 38.82 27.82 -15.00
CA ARG A 22 37.95 28.89 -15.49
C ARG A 22 36.84 28.35 -16.39
N LYS A 23 37.16 27.39 -17.26
CA LYS A 23 36.18 26.74 -18.14
C LYS A 23 35.17 25.88 -17.37
N ILE A 24 35.61 25.22 -16.29
CA ILE A 24 34.71 24.53 -15.35
C ILE A 24 33.84 25.54 -14.59
N GLN A 25 34.38 26.68 -14.17
CA GLN A 25 33.62 27.72 -13.50
C GLN A 25 32.55 28.33 -14.41
N GLU A 26 32.89 28.57 -15.68
CA GLU A 26 31.96 29.03 -16.72
C GLU A 26 30.89 27.97 -17.01
N ALA A 27 31.27 26.69 -17.17
CA ALA A 27 30.31 25.59 -17.33
C ALA A 27 29.44 25.38 -16.07
N TYR A 28 29.97 25.62 -14.88
CA TYR A 28 29.22 25.59 -13.62
C TYR A 28 28.25 26.77 -13.51
N ASN A 29 28.62 27.95 -14.00
CA ASN A 29 27.76 29.12 -14.03
C ASN A 29 26.67 28.98 -15.10
N GLU A 30 26.96 28.44 -16.28
CA GLU A 30 25.95 28.05 -17.28
C GLU A 30 25.02 26.96 -16.74
N LEU A 31 25.57 25.95 -16.06
CA LEU A 31 24.76 24.93 -15.37
C LEU A 31 23.91 25.56 -14.26
N LYS A 32 24.43 26.56 -13.54
CA LYS A 32 23.70 27.28 -12.50
C LYS A 32 22.58 28.14 -13.08
N GLU A 33 22.80 28.80 -14.21
CA GLU A 33 21.77 29.53 -14.96
C GLU A 33 20.71 28.57 -15.55
N ASP A 34 21.11 27.41 -16.08
CA ASP A 34 20.20 26.33 -16.49
C ASP A 34 19.44 25.70 -15.30
N LEU A 35 20.02 25.75 -14.10
CA LEU A 35 19.36 25.34 -12.84
C LEU A 35 18.53 26.46 -12.19
N THR A 36 18.63 27.72 -12.64
CA THR A 36 17.75 28.78 -12.14
C THR A 36 16.35 28.59 -12.73
N PRO A 37 15.32 28.36 -11.89
CA PRO A 37 14.00 27.98 -12.35
C PRO A 37 13.22 29.25 -12.70
N PHE A 38 13.49 29.84 -13.86
CA PHE A 38 12.61 30.87 -14.42
C PHE A 38 12.28 30.53 -15.86
N ARG A 39 11.37 29.56 -16.01
CA ARG A 39 10.64 29.34 -17.26
C ARG A 39 9.22 28.92 -16.92
N ASP A 40 8.38 29.92 -16.65
CA ASP A 40 6.98 29.80 -16.21
C ASP A 40 6.04 29.15 -17.24
N ASP A 41 6.47 28.98 -18.49
CA ASP A 41 5.64 28.48 -19.59
C ASP A 41 5.00 27.10 -19.35
N ARG A 42 5.57 26.27 -18.46
CA ARG A 42 5.08 24.88 -18.25
C ARG A 42 4.03 24.75 -17.15
N PHE A 43 3.89 25.76 -16.28
CA PHE A 43 2.88 25.73 -15.21
C PHE A 43 1.46 25.81 -15.77
N TYR A 44 1.29 26.53 -16.87
CA TYR A 44 0.00 26.80 -17.48
C TYR A 44 -0.57 25.65 -18.33
N ARG A 45 0.24 24.66 -18.71
CA ARG A 45 -0.21 23.51 -19.54
C ARG A 45 -0.64 22.27 -18.75
N LEU A 46 -0.54 22.27 -17.42
CA LEU A 46 -0.95 21.11 -16.62
C LEU A 46 -2.48 21.07 -16.47
N ALA A 47 -3.07 19.89 -16.67
CA ALA A 47 -4.51 19.71 -16.49
C ALA A 47 -4.94 20.16 -15.07
N PRO A 48 -5.87 21.14 -14.94
CA PRO A 48 -6.21 21.70 -13.64
C PRO A 48 -6.95 20.67 -12.78
N MET A 49 -6.43 20.45 -11.57
CA MET A 49 -6.96 19.49 -10.61
C MET A 49 -8.09 20.11 -9.79
N ARG A 50 -9.06 19.30 -9.35
CA ARG A 50 -10.14 19.76 -8.45
C ARG A 50 -9.63 20.39 -7.17
N LEU A 51 -8.45 19.97 -6.68
CA LEU A 51 -7.79 20.56 -5.51
C LEU A 51 -7.76 22.10 -5.53
N TYR A 52 -7.55 22.70 -6.71
CA TYR A 52 -7.46 24.17 -6.85
C TYR A 52 -8.80 24.89 -6.86
N THR A 53 -9.86 24.18 -7.23
CA THR A 53 -11.22 24.72 -7.35
C THR A 53 -12.07 24.46 -6.11
N LEU A 54 -11.59 23.64 -5.17
CA LEU A 54 -12.34 23.24 -3.98
C LEU A 54 -12.34 24.37 -2.94
N SER A 55 -13.52 24.79 -2.51
CA SER A 55 -13.63 25.71 -1.38
C SER A 55 -13.26 25.02 -0.06
N LYS A 56 -12.79 25.80 0.92
CA LYS A 56 -12.37 25.31 2.25
C LYS A 56 -13.44 24.40 2.91
N ARG A 57 -14.73 24.68 2.70
CA ARG A 57 -15.85 23.88 3.23
C ARG A 57 -15.94 22.50 2.58
N HIS A 58 -15.84 22.42 1.24
CA HIS A 58 -15.85 21.15 0.53
C HIS A 58 -14.61 20.31 0.87
N PHE A 59 -13.47 20.96 1.08
CA PHE A 59 -12.24 20.31 1.52
C PHE A 59 -12.44 19.60 2.87
N VAL A 60 -12.96 20.30 3.89
CA VAL A 60 -13.26 19.70 5.21
C VAL A 60 -14.29 18.56 5.08
N LEU A 61 -15.31 18.74 4.24
CA LEU A 61 -16.33 17.70 4.01
C LEU A 61 -15.71 16.39 3.49
N VAL A 62 -14.75 16.46 2.55
CA VAL A 62 -14.05 15.27 2.04
C VAL A 62 -13.31 14.53 3.15
N PHE A 63 -12.65 15.25 4.09
CA PHE A 63 -11.99 14.63 5.24
C PHE A 63 -12.98 13.99 6.23
N VAL A 64 -14.10 14.67 6.51
CA VAL A 64 -15.15 14.13 7.38
C VAL A 64 -15.76 12.87 6.77
N LEU A 65 -16.06 12.90 5.47
CA LEU A 65 -16.57 11.73 4.74
C LEU A 65 -15.58 10.56 4.79
N PHE A 66 -14.29 10.83 4.59
CA PHE A 66 -13.23 9.83 4.71
C PHE A 66 -13.23 9.16 6.10
N LEU A 67 -13.29 9.94 7.17
CA LEU A 67 -13.28 9.41 8.55
C LEU A 67 -14.57 8.62 8.85
N ILE A 68 -15.73 9.06 8.38
CA ILE A 68 -17.00 8.34 8.54
C ILE A 68 -16.95 6.99 7.82
N CYS A 69 -16.53 6.99 6.56
CA CYS A 69 -16.40 5.76 5.76
C CYS A 69 -15.41 4.78 6.42
N PHE A 70 -14.28 5.28 6.93
CA PHE A 70 -13.33 4.46 7.66
C PHE A 70 -13.91 3.90 8.97
N ALA A 71 -14.59 4.72 9.78
CA ALA A 71 -15.23 4.27 11.02
C ALA A 71 -16.27 3.17 10.76
N LEU A 72 -17.05 3.28 9.67
CA LEU A 72 -17.99 2.24 9.26
C LEU A 72 -17.27 0.91 8.96
N THR A 73 -16.13 0.95 8.26
CA THR A 73 -15.36 -0.28 8.00
C THR A 73 -14.79 -0.92 9.25
N VAL A 74 -14.32 -0.14 10.22
CA VAL A 74 -13.84 -0.66 11.51
C VAL A 74 -14.98 -1.32 12.27
N PHE A 75 -16.17 -0.69 12.29
CA PHE A 75 -17.34 -1.26 12.97
C PHE A 75 -17.76 -2.61 12.36
N ILE A 76 -17.79 -2.70 11.02
CA ILE A 76 -18.06 -3.96 10.32
C ILE A 76 -17.00 -5.03 10.68
N GLY A 77 -15.73 -4.62 10.84
CA GLY A 77 -14.63 -5.52 11.19
C GLY A 77 -14.76 -6.09 12.60
N THR A 78 -15.18 -5.27 13.56
CA THR A 78 -15.42 -5.72 14.94
C THR A 78 -16.61 -6.66 15.08
N ALA A 79 -17.61 -6.54 14.20
CA ALA A 79 -18.77 -7.44 14.18
C ALA A 79 -18.42 -8.85 13.68
N GLY A 80 -17.27 -9.02 13.01
CA GLY A 80 -16.81 -10.27 12.40
C GLY A 80 -16.00 -11.18 13.34
N MET A 81 -16.33 -11.23 14.63
CA MET A 81 -15.51 -11.95 15.63
C MET A 81 -15.43 -13.46 15.31
N PRO A 82 -14.23 -14.08 15.33
CA PRO A 82 -14.09 -15.51 15.12
C PRO A 82 -14.55 -16.28 16.37
N ASP A 83 -15.22 -17.42 16.17
CA ASP A 83 -15.65 -18.27 17.27
C ASP A 83 -14.43 -18.80 18.04
N LYS A 84 -14.53 -18.76 19.38
CA LYS A 84 -13.52 -19.35 20.26
C LYS A 84 -13.49 -20.86 19.98
N GLY A 85 -12.33 -21.34 19.51
CA GLY A 85 -12.13 -22.70 19.03
C GLY A 85 -12.65 -23.79 19.98
N PHE A 86 -13.12 -24.88 19.39
CA PHE A 86 -13.65 -26.01 20.14
C PHE A 86 -12.49 -26.73 20.85
N SER A 87 -12.49 -26.71 22.18
CA SER A 87 -11.49 -27.41 22.98
C SER A 87 -11.99 -28.78 23.40
N ASN A 88 -11.34 -29.83 22.90
CA ASN A 88 -11.51 -31.18 23.44
C ASN A 88 -10.46 -31.38 24.53
N ILE A 89 -10.91 -31.35 25.78
CA ILE A 89 -10.07 -31.76 26.91
C ILE A 89 -10.18 -33.29 26.97
N CYS A 90 -9.12 -33.99 26.59
CA CYS A 90 -9.06 -35.44 26.73
C CYS A 90 -8.51 -35.78 28.14
N PRO A 91 -9.34 -36.29 29.06
CA PRO A 91 -8.83 -36.76 30.34
C PRO A 91 -8.15 -38.12 30.13
N SER A 92 -6.83 -38.16 30.39
CA SER A 92 -6.06 -39.35 30.79
C SER A 92 -6.17 -40.59 29.89
N TRP A 93 -5.28 -40.73 28.89
CA TRP A 93 -5.02 -42.01 28.23
C TRP A 93 -3.55 -42.12 27.78
N THR A 94 -2.86 -43.18 28.22
CA THR A 94 -1.66 -43.70 27.56
C THR A 94 -2.09 -44.54 26.37
N GLY A 95 -2.47 -43.88 25.27
CA GLY A 95 -2.92 -44.55 24.05
C GLY A 95 -2.92 -43.62 22.83
N PRO A 96 -3.23 -44.14 21.63
CA PRO A 96 -3.47 -43.30 20.46
C PRO A 96 -4.74 -42.46 20.67
N PHE A 97 -4.61 -41.14 20.61
CA PHE A 97 -5.71 -40.18 20.74
C PHE A 97 -6.45 -40.09 19.41
N ASN A 98 -7.68 -40.58 19.37
CA ASN A 98 -8.59 -40.40 18.24
C ASN A 98 -9.37 -39.11 18.44
N LEU A 99 -9.06 -38.10 17.63
CA LEU A 99 -9.67 -36.79 17.67
C LEU A 99 -10.49 -36.60 16.41
N ASP A 100 -11.78 -36.37 16.58
CA ASP A 100 -12.64 -35.95 15.48
C ASP A 100 -12.71 -34.43 15.42
N SER A 101 -12.67 -33.89 14.20
CA SER A 101 -12.97 -32.48 13.95
C SER A 101 -14.48 -32.21 14.12
N PRO A 102 -14.87 -30.95 14.41
CA PRO A 102 -16.25 -30.51 14.18
C PRO A 102 -16.64 -30.68 12.70
N PRO A 103 -17.94 -30.62 12.36
CA PRO A 103 -18.37 -30.59 10.96
C PRO A 103 -17.79 -29.36 10.26
N LEU A 104 -17.15 -29.56 9.12
CA LEU A 104 -16.47 -28.53 8.36
C LEU A 104 -17.15 -28.30 7.01
N THR A 105 -17.07 -27.05 6.58
CA THR A 105 -17.42 -26.63 5.22
C THR A 105 -16.21 -25.96 4.58
N THR A 106 -16.22 -25.79 3.26
CA THR A 106 -15.17 -25.03 2.54
C THR A 106 -15.01 -23.60 3.06
N TYR A 107 -16.07 -23.02 3.65
CA TYR A 107 -16.03 -21.67 4.25
C TYR A 107 -15.18 -21.59 5.53
N ASN A 108 -14.80 -22.71 6.14
CA ASN A 108 -13.94 -22.71 7.32
C ASN A 108 -12.45 -22.45 6.97
N GLN A 109 -12.12 -22.30 5.67
CA GLN A 109 -10.83 -21.98 5.07
C GLN A 109 -9.70 -22.95 5.47
N GLN A 110 -9.23 -22.88 6.71
CA GLN A 110 -8.10 -23.62 7.26
C GLN A 110 -8.49 -24.33 8.56
N LEU A 111 -7.83 -25.46 8.84
CA LEU A 111 -8.00 -26.22 10.08
C LEU A 111 -6.65 -26.39 10.77
N TRP A 112 -6.58 -25.98 12.04
CA TRP A 112 -5.44 -26.23 12.91
C TRP A 112 -5.84 -27.12 14.08
N LEU A 113 -4.96 -28.07 14.39
CA LEU A 113 -4.99 -28.80 15.65
C LEU A 113 -3.77 -28.35 16.46
N THR A 114 -4.00 -27.72 17.61
CA THR A 114 -2.93 -27.34 18.53
C THR A 114 -2.96 -28.16 19.81
N LEU A 115 -1.78 -28.35 20.39
CA LEU A 115 -1.50 -29.07 21.61
C LEU A 115 -0.93 -28.08 22.63
N GLY A 116 -1.57 -27.97 23.79
CA GLY A 116 -1.09 -27.16 24.92
C GLY A 116 -0.61 -28.01 26.09
N ASP A 117 0.17 -27.38 26.99
CA ASP A 117 0.56 -27.89 28.32
C ASP A 117 1.37 -29.19 28.36
N PHE A 118 2.47 -29.26 27.61
CA PHE A 118 3.42 -30.38 27.70
C PHE A 118 4.85 -29.87 27.91
N GLN A 119 5.73 -30.60 28.62
CA GLN A 119 7.06 -30.11 29.02
C GLN A 119 8.25 -30.98 28.57
N GLN A 120 8.02 -32.13 27.93
CA GLN A 120 9.09 -33.09 27.61
C GLN A 120 9.37 -33.22 26.09
N PRO A 121 10.51 -33.78 25.67
CA PRO A 121 10.72 -34.19 24.28
C PRO A 121 9.95 -35.48 23.97
N PHE A 122 9.29 -35.52 22.82
CA PHE A 122 8.49 -36.66 22.41
C PHE A 122 8.36 -36.77 20.89
N ASP A 123 8.14 -37.99 20.44
CA ASP A 123 7.85 -38.29 19.05
C ASP A 123 6.35 -38.44 18.86
N ILE A 124 5.76 -37.61 18.00
CA ILE A 124 4.34 -37.63 17.62
C ILE A 124 4.21 -38.36 16.28
N ASN A 125 3.39 -39.39 16.23
CA ASN A 125 2.96 -40.00 14.98
C ASN A 125 1.49 -39.63 14.74
N VAL A 126 1.21 -39.00 13.59
CA VAL A 126 -0.12 -38.51 13.22
C VAL A 126 -0.61 -39.26 12.00
N GLU A 127 -1.79 -39.88 12.11
CA GLU A 127 -2.53 -40.44 10.98
C GLU A 127 -3.79 -39.60 10.73
N LEU A 128 -4.03 -39.27 9.45
CA LEU A 128 -5.13 -38.42 9.03
C LEU A 128 -6.09 -39.19 8.13
N LYS A 129 -7.37 -39.18 8.50
CA LYS A 129 -8.48 -39.74 7.71
C LYS A 129 -9.50 -38.64 7.41
N GLY A 130 -9.98 -38.59 6.18
CA GLY A 130 -11.08 -37.72 5.75
C GLY A 130 -12.37 -38.52 5.63
N VAL A 131 -13.47 -37.98 6.15
CA VAL A 131 -14.81 -38.55 6.01
C VAL A 131 -15.55 -37.76 4.94
N MET A 132 -16.04 -38.47 3.91
CA MET A 132 -16.85 -37.87 2.84
C MET A 132 -18.32 -37.76 3.25
N GLN A 133 -19.13 -37.08 2.41
CA GLN A 133 -20.58 -36.94 2.62
C GLN A 133 -21.30 -38.29 2.70
N ASP A 134 -20.81 -39.32 2.00
CA ASP A 134 -21.35 -40.68 2.01
C ASP A 134 -20.92 -41.51 3.24
N ALA A 135 -20.34 -40.87 4.26
CA ALA A 135 -19.72 -41.49 5.43
C ALA A 135 -18.54 -42.44 5.12
N SER A 136 -18.08 -42.49 3.86
CA SER A 136 -16.88 -43.22 3.48
C SER A 136 -15.63 -42.54 4.05
N VAL A 137 -14.70 -43.35 4.57
CA VAL A 137 -13.48 -42.87 5.21
C VAL A 137 -12.30 -43.12 4.27
N MET A 138 -11.68 -42.03 3.80
CA MET A 138 -10.48 -42.08 2.97
C MET A 138 -9.25 -41.77 3.83
N GLN A 139 -8.21 -42.60 3.72
CA GLN A 139 -6.91 -42.28 4.31
C GLN A 139 -6.17 -41.28 3.41
N ILE A 140 -5.86 -40.11 3.96
CA ILE A 140 -5.20 -39.02 3.21
C ILE A 140 -3.68 -39.19 3.22
N ASN A 141 -3.10 -39.86 4.23
CA ASN A 141 -1.70 -40.32 4.20
C ASN A 141 -1.34 -41.36 5.30
N GLN A 142 -0.32 -42.18 5.01
CA GLN A 142 0.30 -43.16 5.93
C GLN A 142 1.23 -42.47 6.95
N GLY A 143 1.20 -42.94 8.20
CA GLY A 143 1.71 -42.27 9.41
C GLY A 143 3.04 -41.53 9.28
N HIS A 144 3.00 -40.22 9.53
CA HIS A 144 4.18 -39.37 9.58
C HIS A 144 4.71 -39.32 11.01
N LYS A 145 5.93 -39.82 11.22
CA LYS A 145 6.67 -39.71 12.49
C LYS A 145 7.31 -38.33 12.61
N ARG A 146 6.99 -37.59 13.67
CA ARG A 146 7.53 -36.26 13.98
C ARG A 146 8.19 -36.25 15.34
N SER A 147 9.49 -35.95 15.41
CA SER A 147 10.15 -35.64 16.67
C SER A 147 10.05 -34.15 16.97
N ARG A 148 9.57 -33.77 18.15
CA ARG A 148 9.54 -32.37 18.61
C ARG A 148 10.07 -32.26 20.03
N MET A 149 10.92 -31.28 20.26
CA MET A 149 11.39 -30.87 21.58
C MET A 149 10.61 -29.64 22.00
N LEU A 150 10.10 -29.64 23.23
CA LEU A 150 9.27 -28.56 23.73
C LEU A 150 10.10 -27.67 24.67
N HIS A 151 10.15 -26.38 24.38
CA HIS A 151 10.74 -25.37 25.27
C HIS A 151 9.63 -24.75 26.11
N CYS A 152 9.51 -25.16 27.38
CA CYS A 152 8.65 -24.45 28.33
C CYS A 152 9.45 -23.50 29.19
N GLY A 153 8.96 -22.26 29.27
CA GLY A 153 9.22 -21.35 30.39
C GLY A 153 8.10 -21.47 31.43
N ALA A 154 7.57 -20.33 31.91
CA ALA A 154 6.43 -20.27 32.84
C ALA A 154 5.06 -20.52 32.17
N ILE A 155 4.98 -20.38 30.84
CA ILE A 155 3.84 -20.70 29.97
C ILE A 155 4.41 -21.58 28.86
N CYS A 156 3.76 -22.70 28.55
CA CYS A 156 4.18 -23.59 27.48
C CYS A 156 3.60 -23.12 26.15
N ASP A 157 4.43 -23.05 25.11
CA ASP A 157 3.98 -22.66 23.77
C ASP A 157 3.06 -23.73 23.18
N GLU A 158 1.99 -23.30 22.51
CA GLU A 158 1.09 -24.21 21.80
C GLU A 158 1.79 -24.82 20.58
N ILE A 159 1.78 -26.16 20.48
CA ILE A 159 2.34 -26.87 19.33
C ILE A 159 1.25 -27.13 18.31
N ILE A 160 1.47 -26.70 17.07
CA ILE A 160 0.62 -27.07 15.93
C ILE A 160 0.92 -28.53 15.53
N VAL A 161 -0.02 -29.43 15.82
CA VAL A 161 0.02 -30.88 15.50
C VAL A 161 -0.41 -31.13 14.06
N LEU A 162 -1.43 -30.43 13.59
CA LEU A 162 -1.93 -30.56 12.22
C LEU A 162 -2.31 -29.18 11.70
N HIS A 163 -1.99 -28.93 10.44
CA HIS A 163 -2.45 -27.78 9.69
C HIS A 163 -2.93 -28.27 8.32
N LEU A 164 -4.16 -27.93 7.97
CA LEU A 164 -4.77 -28.22 6.68
C LEU A 164 -5.17 -26.89 6.04
N GLY A 165 -4.59 -26.61 4.87
CA GLY A 165 -4.83 -25.39 4.11
C GLY A 165 -6.12 -25.40 3.28
N TYR A 166 -6.65 -26.58 2.94
CA TYR A 166 -7.93 -26.76 2.23
C TYR A 166 -8.73 -27.88 2.86
N LEU A 167 -10.05 -27.68 2.89
CA LEU A 167 -11.00 -28.59 3.51
C LEU A 167 -11.84 -29.25 2.42
N ASN A 168 -11.44 -30.47 2.04
CA ASN A 168 -12.10 -31.27 1.00
C ASN A 168 -13.14 -32.25 1.57
N TYR A 169 -13.11 -32.47 2.88
CA TYR A 169 -13.91 -33.46 3.59
C TYR A 169 -14.80 -32.79 4.62
N THR A 170 -15.97 -33.39 4.91
CA THR A 170 -16.94 -32.83 5.87
C THR A 170 -16.47 -33.01 7.31
N ARG A 171 -15.64 -34.02 7.57
CA ARG A 171 -15.04 -34.28 8.87
C ARG A 171 -13.66 -34.90 8.70
N TYR A 172 -12.73 -34.56 9.59
CA TYR A 172 -11.42 -35.18 9.66
C TYR A 172 -11.28 -35.96 10.97
N GLN A 173 -10.75 -37.17 10.88
CA GLN A 173 -10.38 -37.98 12.03
C GLN A 173 -8.86 -38.04 12.09
N VAL A 174 -8.31 -37.65 13.23
CA VAL A 174 -6.87 -37.61 13.46
C VAL A 174 -6.53 -38.56 14.59
N MET A 175 -5.66 -39.52 14.30
CA MET A 175 -5.09 -40.39 15.31
C MET A 175 -3.69 -39.88 15.66
N VAL A 176 -3.53 -39.41 16.89
CA VAL A 176 -2.24 -38.92 17.41
C VAL A 176 -1.68 -39.96 18.37
N SER A 177 -0.49 -40.48 18.10
CA SER A 177 0.20 -41.44 18.97
C SER A 177 1.54 -40.87 19.41
N PHE A 178 1.82 -40.92 20.71
CA PHE A 178 3.11 -40.49 21.25
C PHE A 178 4.04 -41.70 21.41
N LYS A 179 5.30 -41.56 21.01
CA LYS A 179 6.38 -42.52 21.19
C LYS A 179 7.45 -41.91 22.09
N GLY A 180 8.03 -42.74 22.97
CA GLY A 180 9.05 -42.31 23.94
C GLY A 180 8.52 -41.86 25.30
N LEU A 181 7.22 -42.00 25.58
CA LEU A 181 6.60 -41.68 26.88
C LEU A 181 6.27 -42.93 27.72
N GLU A 182 6.77 -44.11 27.34
CA GLU A 182 6.39 -45.41 27.92
C GLU A 182 6.82 -45.58 29.39
N ASN A 183 7.76 -44.76 29.89
CA ASN A 183 8.35 -44.90 31.22
C ASN A 183 7.89 -43.84 32.24
N ILE A 184 6.79 -43.15 31.94
CA ILE A 184 6.32 -42.00 32.72
C ILE A 184 5.17 -42.41 33.63
N THR A 185 5.35 -42.20 34.94
CA THR A 185 4.39 -42.60 36.00
C THR A 185 3.36 -41.51 36.37
N TYR A 186 3.40 -40.34 35.73
CA TYR A 186 2.45 -39.25 35.97
C TYR A 186 1.36 -39.18 34.89
N GLU A 187 0.13 -38.84 35.29
CA GLU A 187 -0.99 -38.61 34.36
C GLU A 187 -0.72 -37.37 33.51
N ILE A 188 -0.56 -37.56 32.19
CA ILE A 188 -0.34 -36.46 31.26
C ILE A 188 -1.71 -35.89 30.86
N LYS A 189 -2.00 -34.66 31.29
CA LYS A 189 -3.17 -33.90 30.84
C LYS A 189 -2.82 -33.14 29.58
N VAL A 190 -3.17 -33.69 28.44
CA VAL A 190 -2.97 -33.06 27.13
C VAL A 190 -4.25 -32.34 26.72
N LYS A 191 -4.14 -31.06 26.34
CA LYS A 191 -5.25 -30.30 25.78
C LYS A 191 -5.11 -30.16 24.27
N PHE A 192 -6.08 -30.69 23.54
CA PHE A 192 -6.18 -30.50 22.09
C PHE A 192 -7.21 -29.41 21.79
N VAL A 193 -6.83 -28.45 20.97
CA VAL A 193 -7.70 -27.35 20.54
C VAL A 193 -7.79 -27.35 19.03
N TRP A 194 -9.01 -27.43 18.52
CA TRP A 194 -9.30 -27.19 17.12
C TRP A 194 -9.50 -25.69 16.90
N LYS A 195 -8.76 -25.12 15.95
CA LYS A 195 -8.98 -23.74 15.48
C LYS A 195 -9.40 -23.78 14.02
N THR A 196 -10.42 -23.02 13.68
CA THR A 196 -10.97 -22.86 12.31
C THR A 196 -11.46 -21.44 12.13
N TYR A 197 -11.58 -20.98 10.88
CA TYR A 197 -12.28 -19.73 10.60
C TYR A 197 -13.80 -19.89 10.76
N ASN A 198 -14.46 -18.80 11.15
CA ASN A 198 -15.91 -18.76 11.24
C ASN A 198 -16.51 -18.70 9.83
N PRO A 199 -17.38 -19.66 9.42
CA PRO A 199 -17.96 -19.68 8.07
C PRO A 199 -18.80 -18.43 7.78
N THR A 200 -19.48 -17.87 8.78
CA THR A 200 -20.27 -16.63 8.61
C THR A 200 -19.38 -15.43 8.33
N PHE A 201 -18.21 -15.35 8.97
CA PHE A 201 -17.22 -14.32 8.71
C PHE A 201 -16.65 -14.44 7.30
N SER A 202 -16.29 -15.64 6.85
CA SER A 202 -15.82 -15.87 5.48
C SER A 202 -16.84 -15.42 4.42
N GLN A 203 -18.15 -15.57 4.69
CA GLN A 203 -19.19 -15.07 3.77
C GLN A 203 -19.24 -13.54 3.74
N VAL A 204 -19.18 -12.89 4.90
CA VAL A 204 -19.08 -11.42 4.99
C VAL A 204 -17.80 -10.93 4.30
N GLU A 205 -16.72 -11.71 4.40
CA GLU A 205 -15.43 -11.42 3.77
C GLU A 205 -15.52 -11.32 2.25
N ILE A 206 -16.15 -12.33 1.63
CA ILE A 206 -16.40 -12.34 0.19
C ILE A 206 -17.19 -11.09 -0.22
N TRP A 207 -18.25 -10.77 0.53
CA TRP A 207 -19.13 -9.63 0.20
C TRP A 207 -18.43 -8.28 0.31
N PHE A 208 -17.67 -8.01 1.38
CA PHE A 208 -17.00 -6.72 1.50
C PHE A 208 -15.90 -6.55 0.46
N ARG A 209 -15.12 -7.62 0.16
CA ARG A 209 -14.09 -7.57 -0.90
C ARG A 209 -14.74 -7.28 -2.25
N PHE A 210 -15.86 -7.94 -2.55
CA PHE A 210 -16.62 -7.69 -3.77
C PHE A 210 -17.13 -6.25 -3.86
N VAL A 211 -17.68 -5.70 -2.77
CA VAL A 211 -18.12 -4.28 -2.73
C VAL A 211 -16.95 -3.34 -3.00
N PHE A 212 -15.78 -3.57 -2.41
CA PHE A 212 -14.60 -2.76 -2.69
C PHE A 212 -14.13 -2.89 -4.14
N VAL A 213 -14.14 -4.08 -4.73
CA VAL A 213 -13.81 -4.26 -6.17
C VAL A 213 -14.77 -3.48 -7.08
N VAL A 214 -16.08 -3.51 -6.79
CA VAL A 214 -17.06 -2.74 -7.58
C VAL A 214 -16.82 -1.23 -7.41
N LEU A 215 -16.60 -0.76 -6.17
CA LEU A 215 -16.32 0.65 -5.92
C LEU A 215 -15.00 1.11 -6.57
N THR A 216 -13.93 0.33 -6.49
CA THR A 216 -12.66 0.69 -7.16
C THR A 216 -12.83 0.74 -8.67
N PHE A 217 -13.55 -0.21 -9.25
CA PHE A 217 -13.82 -0.23 -10.67
C PHE A 217 -14.58 1.03 -11.10
N MET A 218 -15.65 1.39 -10.38
CA MET A 218 -16.42 2.61 -10.65
C MET A 218 -15.55 3.87 -10.55
N VAL A 219 -14.74 4.02 -9.49
CA VAL A 219 -13.82 5.16 -9.33
C VAL A 219 -12.77 5.19 -10.44
N THR A 220 -12.22 4.04 -10.82
CA THR A 220 -11.22 3.93 -11.90
C THR A 220 -11.81 4.35 -13.25
N CYS A 221 -13.01 3.87 -13.57
CA CYS A 221 -13.72 4.26 -14.79
C CYS A 221 -14.06 5.74 -14.80
N MET A 222 -14.56 6.29 -13.69
CA MET A 222 -14.84 7.73 -13.56
C MET A 222 -13.58 8.58 -13.73
N PHE A 223 -12.46 8.17 -13.13
CA PHE A 223 -11.18 8.86 -13.22
C PHE A 223 -10.63 8.82 -14.65
N ALA A 224 -10.59 7.64 -15.29
CA ALA A 224 -10.15 7.46 -16.66
C ALA A 224 -11.03 8.23 -17.66
N HIS A 225 -12.36 8.19 -17.48
CA HIS A 225 -13.29 8.96 -18.30
C HIS A 225 -13.06 10.47 -18.18
N SER A 226 -12.79 10.95 -16.96
CA SER A 226 -12.51 12.37 -16.70
C SER A 226 -11.20 12.82 -17.36
N LEU A 227 -10.18 11.96 -17.38
CA LEU A 227 -8.87 12.25 -17.99
C LEU A 227 -8.83 12.08 -19.51
N ARG A 228 -9.78 11.36 -20.11
CA ARG A 228 -9.86 11.17 -21.58
C ARG A 228 -9.87 12.49 -22.36
N LYS A 229 -10.37 13.57 -21.74
CA LYS A 229 -10.43 14.91 -22.36
C LYS A 229 -9.06 15.59 -22.49
N PHE A 230 -8.04 15.13 -21.75
CA PHE A 230 -6.72 15.75 -21.71
C PHE A 230 -5.66 14.80 -22.30
N SER A 231 -4.71 15.34 -23.06
CA SER A 231 -3.60 14.56 -23.61
C SER A 231 -2.65 14.08 -22.50
N MET A 232 -2.12 12.86 -22.62
CA MET A 232 -1.18 12.25 -21.67
C MET A 232 0.07 13.12 -21.39
N ARG A 233 0.40 14.04 -22.31
CA ARG A 233 1.54 14.97 -22.17
C ARG A 233 1.31 15.99 -21.05
N ASP A 234 0.07 16.44 -20.92
CA ASP A 234 -0.35 17.54 -20.04
C ASP A 234 -0.75 17.06 -18.65
N TRP A 235 -0.74 15.74 -18.43
CA TRP A 235 -1.07 15.14 -17.14
C TRP A 235 0.03 15.42 -16.11
N GLY A 236 -0.39 15.83 -14.91
CA GLY A 236 0.48 15.96 -13.74
C GLY A 236 1.11 14.61 -13.36
N ILE A 237 2.23 14.64 -12.64
CA ILE A 237 2.88 13.41 -12.17
C ILE A 237 1.93 12.63 -11.24
N GLU A 238 1.15 13.34 -10.42
CA GLU A 238 0.16 12.76 -9.52
C GLU A 238 -0.93 12.02 -10.32
N GLN A 239 -1.47 12.64 -11.37
CA GLN A 239 -2.49 12.04 -12.22
C GLN A 239 -1.99 10.81 -12.98
N LYS A 240 -0.76 10.86 -13.50
CA LYS A 240 -0.11 9.72 -14.17
C LYS A 240 0.02 8.52 -13.23
N TRP A 241 0.49 8.76 -12.00
CA TRP A 241 0.61 7.69 -11.01
C TRP A 241 -0.75 7.19 -10.51
N MET A 242 -1.73 8.07 -10.31
CA MET A 242 -3.10 7.64 -9.96
C MET A 242 -3.72 6.76 -11.04
N SER A 243 -3.44 7.01 -12.31
CA SER A 243 -3.89 6.15 -13.41
C SER A 243 -3.27 4.74 -13.38
N ILE A 244 -2.09 4.57 -12.78
CA ILE A 244 -1.43 3.26 -12.60
C ILE A 244 -1.88 2.60 -11.30
N LEU A 245 -2.03 3.39 -10.23
CA LEU A 245 -2.30 2.91 -8.88
C LEU A 245 -3.76 2.45 -8.71
N LEU A 246 -4.72 3.05 -9.41
CA LEU A 246 -6.14 2.66 -9.36
C LEU A 246 -6.41 1.25 -9.93
N PRO A 247 -5.92 0.88 -11.13
CA PRO A 247 -5.99 -0.51 -11.60
C PRO A 247 -5.28 -1.50 -10.66
N LEU A 248 -4.18 -1.09 -10.04
CA LEU A 248 -3.43 -1.95 -9.12
C LEU A 248 -4.17 -2.13 -7.78
N LEU A 249 -4.91 -1.12 -7.32
CA LEU A 249 -5.83 -1.23 -6.17
C LEU A 249 -6.97 -2.22 -6.45
N LEU A 250 -7.44 -2.31 -7.70
CA LEU A 250 -8.43 -3.33 -8.07
C LEU A 250 -7.88 -4.73 -7.88
N LEU A 251 -6.61 -4.96 -8.22
CA LEU A 251 -5.93 -6.25 -7.99
C LEU A 251 -5.64 -6.49 -6.51
N TYR A 252 -5.38 -5.45 -5.72
CA TYR A 252 -5.22 -5.53 -4.26
C TYR A 252 -6.50 -5.99 -3.55
N ASN A 253 -7.68 -5.61 -4.05
CA ASN A 253 -8.96 -6.06 -3.48
C ASN A 253 -9.34 -7.50 -3.84
N ASP A 254 -8.41 -8.24 -4.45
CA ASP A 254 -8.51 -9.68 -4.76
C ASP A 254 -9.86 -10.09 -5.38
N PRO A 255 -10.10 -9.76 -6.66
CA PRO A 255 -11.31 -10.20 -7.35
C PRO A 255 -11.38 -11.74 -7.51
N PHE A 256 -10.27 -12.44 -7.28
CA PHE A 256 -10.16 -13.89 -7.40
C PHE A 256 -10.36 -14.60 -6.06
N PHE A 257 -10.63 -13.89 -4.97
CA PHE A 257 -10.86 -14.50 -3.66
C PHE A 257 -11.91 -15.63 -3.68
N PRO A 258 -13.08 -15.50 -4.35
CA PRO A 258 -14.06 -16.59 -4.41
C PRO A 258 -13.53 -17.86 -5.10
N LEU A 259 -12.54 -17.73 -6.00
CA LEU A 259 -11.91 -18.85 -6.69
C LEU A 259 -11.16 -19.77 -5.72
N SER A 260 -10.65 -19.23 -4.61
CA SER A 260 -9.98 -20.02 -3.56
C SER A 260 -10.87 -21.08 -2.94
N PHE A 261 -12.20 -20.86 -2.91
CA PHE A 261 -13.17 -21.84 -2.40
C PHE A 261 -13.58 -22.88 -3.45
N LEU A 262 -13.38 -22.58 -4.74
CA LEU A 262 -13.75 -23.45 -5.86
C LEU A 262 -12.61 -24.35 -6.28
N VAL A 263 -11.37 -23.86 -6.18
CA VAL A 263 -10.17 -24.57 -6.62
C VAL A 263 -9.23 -24.75 -5.44
N ASN A 264 -9.04 -26.00 -5.02
CA ASN A 264 -8.09 -26.38 -3.98
C ASN A 264 -6.66 -26.37 -4.55
N SER A 265 -6.07 -25.19 -4.66
CA SER A 265 -4.73 -25.00 -5.20
C SER A 265 -4.01 -23.84 -4.52
N TRP A 266 -2.69 -23.92 -4.46
CA TRP A 266 -1.79 -22.87 -3.98
C TRP A 266 -1.78 -21.60 -4.85
N PHE A 267 -2.35 -21.69 -6.06
CA PHE A 267 -2.29 -20.63 -7.05
C PHE A 267 -3.06 -19.36 -6.65
N PRO A 268 -4.34 -19.39 -6.22
CA PRO A 268 -5.05 -18.18 -5.78
C PRO A 268 -4.34 -17.48 -4.61
N GLY A 269 -3.84 -18.24 -3.63
CA GLY A 269 -3.12 -17.67 -2.48
C GLY A 269 -1.79 -17.00 -2.84
N THR A 270 -1.02 -17.58 -3.76
CA THR A 270 0.23 -16.95 -4.24
C THR A 270 0.00 -15.72 -5.09
N LEU A 271 -1.04 -15.74 -5.92
CA LEU A 271 -1.44 -14.61 -6.76
C LEU A 271 -1.90 -13.41 -5.91
N ASP A 272 -2.68 -13.65 -4.84
CA ASP A 272 -3.08 -12.61 -3.88
C ASP A 272 -1.84 -11.97 -3.22
N ALA A 273 -0.93 -12.78 -2.67
CA ALA A 273 0.30 -12.29 -2.05
C ALA A 273 1.17 -11.46 -3.02
N PHE A 274 1.24 -11.87 -4.30
CA PHE A 274 1.96 -11.14 -5.34
C PHE A 274 1.33 -9.78 -5.63
N PHE A 275 0.00 -9.71 -5.82
CA PHE A 275 -0.69 -8.45 -6.10
C PHE A 275 -0.68 -7.51 -4.91
N GLN A 276 -0.81 -8.02 -3.68
CA GLN A 276 -0.68 -7.21 -2.46
C GLN A 276 0.71 -6.57 -2.36
N ALA A 277 1.77 -7.36 -2.54
CA ALA A 277 3.14 -6.85 -2.51
C ALA A 277 3.40 -5.82 -3.63
N LEU A 278 2.91 -6.08 -4.85
CA LEU A 278 3.03 -5.17 -5.98
C LEU A 278 2.34 -3.82 -5.71
N PHE A 279 1.11 -3.85 -5.19
CA PHE A 279 0.36 -2.65 -4.83
C PHE A 279 1.04 -1.82 -3.76
N LEU A 280 1.42 -2.43 -2.64
CA LEU A 280 2.07 -1.71 -1.55
C LEU A 280 3.39 -1.07 -1.99
N CYS A 281 4.21 -1.79 -2.78
CA CYS A 281 5.45 -1.23 -3.31
C CYS A 281 5.18 -0.09 -4.31
N ALA A 282 4.18 -0.21 -5.17
CA ALA A 282 3.79 0.89 -6.06
C ALA A 282 3.30 2.13 -5.30
N LEU A 283 2.59 1.95 -4.18
CA LEU A 283 2.17 3.04 -3.30
C LEU A 283 3.37 3.73 -2.64
N LEU A 284 4.34 2.95 -2.15
CA LEU A 284 5.59 3.49 -1.60
C LEU A 284 6.40 4.27 -2.65
N LEU A 285 6.42 3.79 -3.89
CA LEU A 285 7.05 4.48 -5.01
C LEU A 285 6.31 5.77 -5.37
N PHE A 286 4.97 5.73 -5.38
CA PHE A 286 4.13 6.91 -5.60
C PHE A 286 4.49 8.04 -4.62
N TRP A 287 4.62 7.75 -3.32
CA TRP A 287 5.04 8.76 -2.33
C TRP A 287 6.38 9.39 -2.69
N LEU A 288 7.41 8.60 -3.00
CA LEU A 288 8.72 9.13 -3.40
C LEU A 288 8.64 9.97 -4.69
N CYS A 289 7.85 9.51 -5.66
CA CYS A 289 7.68 10.18 -6.94
C CYS A 289 6.94 11.51 -6.84
N VAL A 290 5.92 11.61 -5.97
CA VAL A 290 5.19 12.85 -5.78
C VAL A 290 6.02 13.86 -4.98
N TYR A 291 6.64 13.48 -3.86
CA TYR A 291 7.46 14.42 -3.08
C TYR A 291 8.64 14.98 -3.89
N HIS A 292 9.31 14.14 -4.66
CA HIS A 292 10.38 14.59 -5.54
C HIS A 292 9.82 15.33 -6.79
N GLY A 293 8.63 14.94 -7.26
CA GLY A 293 7.97 15.52 -8.42
C GLY A 293 7.46 16.94 -8.19
N ILE A 294 7.00 17.26 -6.97
CA ILE A 294 6.61 18.61 -6.54
C ILE A 294 7.82 19.54 -6.51
N ARG A 295 9.00 19.02 -6.18
CA ARG A 295 10.25 19.77 -6.03
C ARG A 295 10.89 20.18 -7.37
N VAL A 296 10.92 19.29 -8.36
CA VAL A 296 11.67 19.51 -9.62
C VAL A 296 10.68 19.73 -10.78
N GLN A 297 10.38 21.00 -11.04
CA GLN A 297 9.54 21.46 -12.16
C GLN A 297 10.36 21.83 -13.42
N GLY A 298 11.54 21.23 -13.61
CA GLY A 298 12.39 21.38 -14.81
C GLY A 298 12.44 20.12 -15.70
N GLU A 299 13.15 20.19 -16.83
CA GLU A 299 13.28 19.09 -17.79
C GLU A 299 13.91 17.84 -17.16
N ARG A 300 13.17 16.73 -17.21
CA ARG A 300 13.55 15.48 -16.55
C ARG A 300 14.19 14.54 -17.56
N LYS A 301 15.44 14.12 -17.29
CA LYS A 301 15.92 12.85 -17.83
C LYS A 301 15.19 11.73 -17.06
N CYS A 302 14.27 11.05 -17.75
CA CYS A 302 13.41 9.99 -17.19
C CYS A 302 14.22 8.94 -16.41
N LEU A 303 15.35 8.50 -16.96
CA LEU A 303 16.23 7.50 -16.34
C LEU A 303 16.82 7.98 -15.01
N THR A 304 17.54 9.11 -14.96
CA THR A 304 18.18 9.58 -13.72
C THR A 304 17.16 9.88 -12.61
N PHE A 305 15.94 10.27 -12.97
CA PHE A 305 14.87 10.58 -12.02
C PHE A 305 14.21 9.35 -11.38
N TYR A 306 13.95 8.30 -12.16
CA TYR A 306 13.21 7.11 -11.70
C TYR A 306 14.11 5.96 -11.25
N LEU A 307 15.30 5.82 -11.84
CA LEU A 307 16.16 4.63 -11.65
C LEU A 307 16.60 4.44 -10.18
N PRO A 308 17.08 5.46 -9.43
CA PRO A 308 17.44 5.28 -8.02
C PRO A 308 16.23 4.90 -7.14
N LYS A 309 15.05 5.43 -7.45
CA LYS A 309 13.81 5.16 -6.69
C LYS A 309 13.28 3.75 -6.98
N LEU A 310 13.34 3.35 -8.25
CA LEU A 310 12.98 2.00 -8.69
C LEU A 310 13.91 0.94 -8.13
N ILE A 311 15.21 1.23 -7.95
CA ILE A 311 16.12 0.29 -7.29
C ILE A 311 15.70 0.07 -5.84
N ILE A 312 15.52 1.14 -5.06
CA ILE A 312 15.19 1.01 -3.62
C ILE A 312 13.86 0.27 -3.45
N VAL A 313 12.82 0.70 -4.17
CA VAL A 313 11.50 0.07 -4.05
C VAL A 313 11.45 -1.31 -4.70
N GLY A 314 12.19 -1.53 -5.80
CA GLY A 314 12.28 -2.83 -6.45
C GLY A 314 12.94 -3.88 -5.58
N LEU A 315 13.98 -3.53 -4.81
CA LEU A 315 14.58 -4.40 -3.81
C LEU A 315 13.62 -4.74 -2.68
N LEU A 316 12.81 -3.76 -2.24
CA LEU A 316 11.75 -3.98 -1.25
C LEU A 316 10.67 -4.92 -1.80
N TRP A 317 10.27 -4.75 -3.06
CA TRP A 317 9.29 -5.63 -3.71
C TRP A 317 9.81 -7.06 -3.87
N LEU A 318 11.04 -7.24 -4.35
CA LEU A 318 11.65 -8.57 -4.49
C LEU A 318 11.72 -9.30 -3.15
N SER A 319 12.14 -8.60 -2.08
CA SER A 319 12.18 -9.18 -0.74
C SER A 319 10.79 -9.48 -0.17
N ALA A 320 9.80 -8.62 -0.39
CA ALA A 320 8.42 -8.85 0.02
C ALA A 320 7.77 -10.04 -0.70
N VAL A 321 7.93 -10.14 -2.02
CA VAL A 321 7.38 -11.23 -2.83
C VAL A 321 8.06 -12.55 -2.51
N THR A 322 9.38 -12.58 -2.37
CA THR A 322 10.10 -13.80 -1.98
C THR A 322 9.67 -14.29 -0.61
N LEU A 323 9.47 -13.39 0.37
CA LEU A 323 8.93 -13.75 1.69
C LEU A 323 7.46 -14.21 1.62
N GLY A 324 6.62 -13.52 0.84
CA GLY A 324 5.20 -13.84 0.70
C GLY A 324 4.96 -15.17 0.01
N ILE A 325 5.58 -15.39 -1.15
CA ILE A 325 5.52 -16.67 -1.89
C ILE A 325 6.14 -17.78 -1.06
N TRP A 326 7.28 -17.54 -0.39
CA TRP A 326 7.85 -18.53 0.50
C TRP A 326 6.88 -18.85 1.64
N GLN A 327 6.25 -17.86 2.27
CA GLN A 327 5.30 -18.11 3.35
C GLN A 327 4.09 -18.92 2.88
N THR A 328 3.48 -18.59 1.74
CA THR A 328 2.31 -19.31 1.23
C THR A 328 2.67 -20.71 0.77
N VAL A 329 3.66 -20.84 -0.12
CA VAL A 329 4.07 -22.13 -0.68
C VAL A 329 4.64 -23.03 0.41
N TRP A 330 5.45 -22.52 1.33
CA TRP A 330 6.09 -23.35 2.36
C TRP A 330 5.11 -23.74 3.47
N ALA A 331 4.13 -22.88 3.82
CA ALA A 331 3.04 -23.24 4.73
C ALA A 331 2.15 -24.35 4.15
N GLU A 332 1.99 -24.38 2.83
CA GLU A 332 1.09 -25.26 2.12
C GLU A 332 1.72 -26.59 1.69
N LEU A 333 2.97 -26.55 1.18
CA LEU A 333 3.66 -27.72 0.64
C LEU A 333 4.48 -28.50 1.69
N PHE A 334 4.88 -27.88 2.81
CA PHE A 334 6.02 -28.39 3.59
C PHE A 334 5.82 -28.63 5.09
N TYR A 335 4.63 -28.41 5.68
CA TYR A 335 4.42 -28.94 7.06
C TYR A 335 4.39 -30.49 7.08
N LEU A 336 4.20 -31.12 5.92
CA LEU A 336 4.15 -32.57 5.76
C LEU A 336 5.54 -33.21 5.58
N VAL A 337 6.59 -32.44 5.28
CA VAL A 337 7.91 -32.98 4.94
C VAL A 337 8.98 -32.34 5.84
N PHE A 338 9.59 -33.13 6.73
CA PHE A 338 10.99 -32.98 7.15
C PHE A 338 11.38 -31.83 8.12
N SER A 339 11.52 -32.19 9.40
CA SER A 339 12.16 -31.41 10.48
C SER A 339 13.67 -31.20 10.32
N SER A 340 14.32 -31.79 9.30
CA SER A 340 15.76 -31.67 9.06
C SER A 340 16.20 -30.41 8.29
N TRP A 341 15.37 -29.36 8.29
CA TRP A 341 15.71 -28.01 7.82
C TRP A 341 15.55 -26.94 8.90
N ILE A 342 15.75 -27.28 10.18
CA ILE A 342 16.02 -26.29 11.24
C ILE A 342 17.19 -25.33 10.85
N LYS A 343 17.98 -25.66 9.82
CA LYS A 343 18.95 -24.77 9.14
C LYS A 343 18.38 -23.76 8.11
N SER A 344 17.16 -23.92 7.58
CA SER A 344 16.48 -22.92 6.73
C SER A 344 15.98 -21.69 7.49
N GLY A 345 15.97 -21.75 8.83
CA GLY A 345 15.65 -20.59 9.67
C GLY A 345 16.59 -19.41 9.43
N VAL A 346 17.88 -19.67 9.13
CA VAL A 346 18.88 -18.64 8.88
C VAL A 346 18.58 -17.86 7.59
N PHE A 347 18.14 -18.52 6.52
CA PHE A 347 17.77 -17.84 5.28
C PHE A 347 16.52 -16.97 5.46
N LEU A 348 15.49 -17.49 6.13
CA LEU A 348 14.25 -16.74 6.38
C LEU A 348 14.48 -15.57 7.36
N GLN A 349 15.26 -15.78 8.42
CA GLN A 349 15.67 -14.72 9.33
C GLN A 349 16.54 -13.69 8.60
N GLY A 350 17.47 -14.13 7.75
CA GLY A 350 18.30 -13.27 6.92
C GLY A 350 17.47 -12.40 5.98
N MET A 351 16.47 -12.97 5.30
CA MET A 351 15.55 -12.23 4.43
C MET A 351 14.68 -11.23 5.21
N LYS A 352 14.22 -11.58 6.42
CA LYS A 352 13.49 -10.66 7.31
C LYS A 352 14.36 -9.48 7.77
N VAL A 353 15.61 -9.75 8.16
CA VAL A 353 16.57 -8.71 8.55
C VAL A 353 16.91 -7.82 7.36
N PHE A 354 17.15 -8.41 6.18
CA PHE A 354 17.38 -7.67 4.94
C PHE A 354 16.19 -6.75 4.61
N PHE A 355 14.97 -7.28 4.65
CA PHE A 355 13.75 -6.49 4.45
C PHE A 355 13.67 -5.31 5.43
N LEU A 356 13.94 -5.54 6.72
CA LEU A 356 13.94 -4.48 7.74
C LEU A 356 14.98 -3.40 7.45
N ILE A 357 16.21 -3.77 7.06
CA ILE A 357 17.27 -2.82 6.70
C ILE A 357 16.83 -1.94 5.51
N VAL A 358 16.27 -2.54 4.46
CA VAL A 358 15.79 -1.80 3.28
C VAL A 358 14.64 -0.85 3.65
N VAL A 359 13.72 -1.28 4.53
CA VAL A 359 12.62 -0.44 5.03
C VAL A 359 13.16 0.77 5.81
N VAL A 360 14.16 0.59 6.68
CA VAL A 360 14.77 1.70 7.42
C VAL A 360 15.42 2.70 6.46
N LEU A 361 16.17 2.22 5.46
CA LEU A 361 16.76 3.08 4.42
C LEU A 361 15.68 3.84 3.62
N TYR A 362 14.56 3.20 3.30
CA TYR A 362 13.43 3.83 2.64
C TYR A 362 12.83 4.95 3.49
N ILE A 363 12.57 4.71 4.79
CA ILE A 363 12.00 5.71 5.70
C ILE A 363 12.93 6.92 5.83
N LEU A 364 14.24 6.69 5.99
CA LEU A 364 15.24 7.77 6.03
C LEU A 364 15.24 8.60 4.74
N TYR A 365 15.15 7.94 3.58
CA TYR A 365 15.07 8.62 2.29
C TYR A 365 13.77 9.43 2.13
N LEU A 366 12.64 8.90 2.60
CA LEU A 366 11.35 9.60 2.59
C LEU A 366 11.39 10.84 3.48
N ILE A 367 11.90 10.72 4.71
CA ILE A 367 12.05 11.85 5.65
C ILE A 367 12.95 12.92 5.03
N PHE A 368 14.08 12.53 4.43
CA PHE A 368 14.97 13.46 3.73
C PHE A 368 14.24 14.23 2.63
N LEU A 369 13.43 13.55 1.81
CA LEU A 369 12.65 14.21 0.76
C LEU A 369 11.57 15.14 1.32
N VAL A 370 10.87 14.74 2.39
CA VAL A 370 9.83 15.56 3.02
C VAL A 370 10.43 16.83 3.64
N VAL A 371 11.50 16.70 4.43
CA VAL A 371 12.18 17.85 5.06
C VAL A 371 12.68 18.82 4.00
N ARG A 372 13.29 18.29 2.93
CA ARG A 372 13.79 19.11 1.83
C ARG A 372 12.65 19.79 1.07
N ALA A 373 11.54 19.08 0.82
CA ALA A 373 10.36 19.64 0.19
C ALA A 373 9.78 20.78 1.03
N CYS A 374 9.64 20.62 2.35
CA CYS A 374 9.15 21.67 3.24
C CYS A 374 10.09 22.88 3.31
N SER A 375 11.41 22.66 3.27
CA SER A 375 12.41 23.74 3.31
C SER A 375 12.44 24.56 2.01
N GLU A 376 12.44 23.90 0.85
CA GLU A 376 12.50 24.58 -0.45
C GLU A 376 11.16 25.23 -0.83
N LEU A 377 10.00 24.67 -0.43
CA LEU A 377 8.69 25.25 -0.72
C LEU A 377 8.33 26.48 0.12
N LYS A 378 9.05 26.79 1.20
CA LYS A 378 8.83 28.05 1.95
C LYS A 378 8.97 29.28 1.04
N ASN A 379 9.65 29.13 -0.09
CA ASN A 379 9.92 30.20 -1.04
C ASN A 379 8.94 30.26 -2.23
N MET A 380 7.91 29.40 -2.32
CA MET A 380 6.92 29.42 -3.42
C MET A 380 5.47 29.14 -2.96
N PRO A 381 4.52 30.10 -3.10
CA PRO A 381 3.18 30.00 -2.51
C PRO A 381 2.20 29.03 -3.22
N TYR A 382 2.32 28.79 -4.53
CA TYR A 382 1.34 27.98 -5.28
C TYR A 382 1.53 26.45 -5.15
N SER A 383 2.77 25.99 -4.97
CA SER A 383 3.10 24.56 -4.76
C SER A 383 2.76 24.06 -3.35
N ASP A 384 2.50 24.99 -2.42
CA ASP A 384 2.24 24.76 -1.01
C ASP A 384 0.91 24.01 -0.76
N LEU A 385 -0.15 24.30 -1.53
CA LEU A 385 -1.44 23.62 -1.37
C LEU A 385 -1.37 22.12 -1.70
N ARG A 386 -0.68 21.75 -2.80
CA ARG A 386 -0.49 20.35 -3.22
C ARG A 386 0.29 19.56 -2.17
N LEU A 387 1.37 20.15 -1.65
CA LEU A 387 2.19 19.52 -0.62
C LEU A 387 1.41 19.38 0.69
N ARG A 388 0.79 20.46 1.20
CA ARG A 388 0.03 20.44 2.46
C ARG A 388 -1.10 19.43 2.47
N PHE A 389 -1.84 19.31 1.37
CA PHE A 389 -2.91 18.30 1.27
C PHE A 389 -2.34 16.88 1.33
N LEU A 390 -1.32 16.58 0.53
CA LEU A 390 -0.72 15.25 0.49
C LEU A 390 -0.05 14.88 1.82
N THR A 391 0.72 15.79 2.42
CA THR A 391 1.39 15.56 3.71
C THR A 391 0.37 15.40 4.83
N ALA A 392 -0.68 16.22 4.88
CA ALA A 392 -1.73 16.07 5.88
C ALA A 392 -2.46 14.73 5.74
N LEU A 393 -2.87 14.35 4.53
CA LEU A 393 -3.59 13.10 4.30
C LEU A 393 -2.70 11.88 4.59
N THR A 394 -1.44 11.89 4.15
CA THR A 394 -0.50 10.79 4.45
C THR A 394 -0.17 10.71 5.93
N PHE A 395 -0.01 11.83 6.62
CA PHE A 395 0.19 11.86 8.07
C PHE A 395 -1.01 11.26 8.82
N VAL A 396 -2.24 11.63 8.45
CA VAL A 396 -3.47 11.05 9.03
C VAL A 396 -3.51 9.53 8.82
N VAL A 397 -3.22 9.05 7.62
CA VAL A 397 -3.18 7.61 7.31
C VAL A 397 -2.10 6.89 8.13
N LEU A 398 -0.91 7.48 8.27
CA LEU A 398 0.17 6.91 9.08
C LEU A 398 -0.19 6.86 10.58
N VAL A 399 -0.81 7.91 11.13
CA VAL A 399 -1.28 7.92 12.52
C VAL A 399 -2.33 6.83 12.73
N ILE A 400 -3.33 6.72 11.84
CA ILE A 400 -4.35 5.66 11.94
C ILE A 400 -3.69 4.27 11.84
N SER A 401 -2.73 4.07 10.94
CA SER A 401 -2.01 2.79 10.83
C SER A 401 -1.27 2.41 12.11
N MET A 402 -0.61 3.38 12.76
CA MET A 402 0.07 3.16 14.05
C MET A 402 -0.91 2.86 15.18
N VAL A 403 -2.07 3.53 15.19
CA VAL A 403 -3.14 3.26 16.17
C VAL A 403 -3.68 1.84 15.99
N ILE A 404 -3.89 1.37 14.76
CA ILE A 404 -4.34 -0.01 14.50
C ILE A 404 -3.31 -1.02 15.02
N LEU A 405 -2.02 -0.81 14.72
CA LEU A 405 -0.93 -1.69 15.19
C LEU A 405 -0.82 -1.70 16.72
N TYR A 406 -0.96 -0.53 17.37
CA TYR A 406 -0.86 -0.40 18.82
C TYR A 406 -2.03 -1.02 19.55
N LEU A 407 -3.26 -0.81 19.05
CA LEU A 407 -4.47 -1.34 19.67
C LEU A 407 -4.62 -2.85 19.52
N ARG A 408 -3.80 -3.49 18.66
CA ARG A 408 -3.78 -4.93 18.43
C ARG A 408 -5.19 -5.51 18.38
N PHE A 409 -6.00 -4.95 17.48
CA PHE A 409 -7.36 -5.43 17.24
C PHE A 409 -7.36 -6.94 16.94
N ASP A 410 -8.50 -7.58 17.15
CA ASP A 410 -8.68 -8.96 16.69
C ASP A 410 -8.33 -9.05 15.19
N ILE A 411 -7.62 -10.10 14.81
CA ILE A 411 -7.06 -10.34 13.46
C ILE A 411 -8.01 -9.92 12.30
N PRO A 412 -9.31 -10.26 12.31
CA PRO A 412 -10.22 -9.84 11.23
C PRO A 412 -10.50 -8.33 11.18
N ALA A 413 -10.59 -7.68 12.34
CA ALA A 413 -10.81 -6.24 12.42
C ALA A 413 -9.56 -5.46 11.99
N GLU A 414 -8.38 -5.94 12.37
CA GLU A 414 -7.10 -5.39 11.90
C GLU A 414 -7.02 -5.44 10.37
N PHE A 415 -7.25 -6.61 9.78
CA PHE A 415 -7.23 -6.81 8.33
C PHE A 415 -8.20 -5.87 7.60
N LEU A 416 -9.48 -5.85 8.00
CA LEU A 416 -10.48 -5.03 7.33
C LEU A 416 -10.20 -3.54 7.48
N SER A 417 -9.68 -3.11 8.63
CA SER A 417 -9.34 -1.71 8.87
C SER A 417 -8.21 -1.22 7.95
N PHE A 418 -7.15 -2.02 7.75
CA PHE A 418 -6.07 -1.69 6.81
C PHE A 418 -6.57 -1.64 5.36
N TYR A 419 -7.39 -2.62 4.96
CA TYR A 419 -7.99 -2.66 3.63
C TYR A 419 -8.88 -1.44 3.37
N GLY A 420 -9.75 -1.10 4.31
CA GLY A 420 -10.63 0.07 4.22
C GLY A 420 -9.83 1.37 4.15
N LEU A 421 -8.81 1.52 5.01
CA LEU A 421 -7.96 2.71 5.07
C LEU A 421 -7.28 3.00 3.71
N LEU A 422 -6.67 1.98 3.10
CA LEU A 422 -5.96 2.13 1.82
C LEU A 422 -6.92 2.40 0.65
N ASN A 423 -8.08 1.75 0.62
CA ASN A 423 -9.10 1.99 -0.39
C ASN A 423 -9.62 3.43 -0.32
N PHE A 424 -10.07 3.89 0.85
CA PHE A 424 -10.58 5.25 1.01
C PHE A 424 -9.48 6.30 0.80
N TYR A 425 -8.25 6.03 1.20
CA TYR A 425 -7.11 6.89 0.91
C TYR A 425 -6.97 7.13 -0.59
N LEU A 426 -6.98 6.08 -1.42
CA LEU A 426 -6.88 6.25 -2.86
C LEU A 426 -8.12 6.82 -3.51
N TYR A 427 -9.32 6.57 -2.99
CA TYR A 427 -10.54 7.22 -3.47
C TYR A 427 -10.51 8.73 -3.24
N THR A 428 -10.04 9.17 -2.07
CA THR A 428 -9.90 10.61 -1.79
C THR A 428 -8.84 11.24 -2.69
N LEU A 429 -7.70 10.59 -2.91
CA LEU A 429 -6.69 11.06 -3.85
C LEU A 429 -7.20 11.11 -5.30
N ALA A 430 -7.92 10.08 -5.75
CA ALA A 430 -8.50 10.03 -7.09
C ALA A 430 -9.53 11.15 -7.29
N PHE A 431 -10.38 11.41 -6.29
CA PHE A 431 -11.34 12.50 -6.32
C PHE A 431 -10.66 13.86 -6.40
N VAL A 432 -9.66 14.11 -5.56
CA VAL A 432 -8.97 15.41 -5.47
C VAL A 432 -8.08 15.69 -6.69
N TYR A 433 -7.43 14.67 -7.25
CA TYR A 433 -6.58 14.79 -8.44
C TYR A 433 -7.34 14.69 -9.76
N SER A 434 -8.61 14.29 -9.75
CA SER A 434 -9.46 14.37 -10.95
C SER A 434 -9.62 15.82 -11.43
N PRO A 435 -9.80 16.04 -12.74
CA PRO A 435 -10.00 17.39 -13.27
C PRO A 435 -11.35 17.99 -12.83
N SER A 436 -11.39 19.32 -12.68
CA SER A 436 -12.62 20.04 -12.36
C SER A 436 -13.60 20.03 -13.55
N LYS A 437 -14.90 20.26 -13.32
CA LYS A 437 -15.90 20.26 -14.41
C LYS A 437 -15.68 21.40 -15.40
N ASN A 438 -15.11 22.52 -14.95
CA ASN A 438 -14.82 23.71 -15.74
C ASN A 438 -13.39 23.74 -16.29
N ALA A 439 -12.58 22.73 -15.97
CA ALA A 439 -11.17 22.62 -16.34
C ALA A 439 -10.88 22.85 -17.84
N LEU A 440 -11.79 22.42 -18.70
CA LEU A 440 -11.63 22.53 -20.16
C LEU A 440 -11.91 23.95 -20.65
N TYR A 441 -12.88 24.63 -20.04
CA TYR A 441 -13.17 26.03 -20.33
C TYR A 441 -12.05 26.93 -19.80
N ASP A 442 -11.59 26.69 -18.57
CA ASP A 442 -10.47 27.43 -17.98
C ASP A 442 -9.16 27.23 -18.76
N SER A 443 -8.88 26.01 -19.24
CA SER A 443 -7.69 25.77 -20.08
C SER A 443 -7.80 26.49 -21.43
N GLN A 444 -8.95 26.41 -22.10
CA GLN A 444 -9.17 27.08 -23.39
C GLN A 444 -9.14 28.62 -23.28
N LEU A 445 -9.62 29.16 -22.16
CA LEU A 445 -9.65 30.59 -21.91
C LEU A 445 -8.26 31.12 -21.56
N LYS A 446 -7.45 30.32 -20.85
CA LYS A 446 -6.06 30.65 -20.49
C LYS A 446 -5.06 30.44 -21.63
N ASP A 447 -5.31 29.50 -22.54
CA ASP A 447 -4.52 29.28 -23.75
C ASP A 447 -4.76 30.38 -24.82
N ASN A 448 -5.81 31.20 -24.70
CA ASN A 448 -6.09 32.27 -25.64
C ASN A 448 -5.23 33.50 -25.32
N PRO A 449 -4.26 33.87 -26.19
CA PRO A 449 -3.29 34.94 -25.91
C PRO A 449 -3.94 36.30 -25.64
N ALA A 450 -5.11 36.57 -26.24
CA ALA A 450 -5.85 37.81 -26.03
C ALA A 450 -6.46 37.91 -24.62
N PHE A 451 -6.84 36.79 -24.01
CA PHE A 451 -7.41 36.74 -22.65
C PHE A 451 -6.35 36.56 -21.57
N SER A 452 -5.26 35.85 -21.86
CA SER A 452 -4.13 35.71 -20.94
C SER A 452 -3.48 37.07 -20.63
N MET A 453 -3.31 37.94 -21.64
CA MET A 453 -2.72 39.28 -21.44
C MET A 453 -3.64 40.24 -20.66
N LEU A 454 -4.96 40.04 -20.69
CA LEU A 454 -5.91 40.85 -19.92
C LEU A 454 -6.00 40.41 -18.47
N ASN A 455 -5.70 39.14 -18.18
CA ASN A 455 -5.78 38.61 -16.82
C ASN A 455 -4.42 38.71 -16.08
N ASP A 456 -3.29 38.66 -16.81
CA ASP A 456 -1.94 38.88 -16.23
C ASP A 456 -1.73 40.32 -15.74
N SER A 457 -2.54 41.31 -16.17
CA SER A 457 -2.43 42.69 -15.67
C SER A 457 -3.11 42.93 -14.31
N ASP A 458 -4.00 42.02 -13.87
CA ASP A 458 -4.82 42.20 -12.66
C ASP A 458 -4.37 41.32 -11.47
N ASP A 459 -3.50 40.34 -11.69
CA ASP A 459 -3.07 39.37 -10.65
C ASP A 459 -1.89 39.85 -9.76
N GLU A 460 -1.43 41.11 -9.87
CA GLU A 460 -0.28 41.62 -9.07
C GLU A 460 -0.64 42.31 -7.73
N VAL A 461 -1.92 42.40 -7.32
CA VAL A 461 -2.27 43.06 -6.04
C VAL A 461 -3.29 42.28 -5.22
N ILE A 462 -2.83 41.27 -4.46
CA ILE A 462 -3.55 40.79 -3.27
C ILE A 462 -2.56 40.61 -2.12
N TYR A 463 -2.24 41.71 -1.44
CA TYR A 463 -2.08 41.74 0.02
C TYR A 463 -2.65 43.07 0.53
N GLY A 464 -3.55 42.98 1.51
CA GLY A 464 -4.48 44.04 1.86
C GLY A 464 -3.86 45.27 2.51
N SER A 465 -4.53 46.39 2.28
CA SER A 465 -4.67 47.46 3.25
C SER A 465 -6.13 47.93 3.24
N ASP A 466 -6.64 48.13 4.45
CA ASP A 466 -8.02 48.39 4.79
C ASP A 466 -8.63 49.58 4.01
N TYR A 467 -9.76 49.35 3.34
CA TYR A 467 -10.80 50.36 3.11
C TYR A 467 -12.14 49.64 2.93
N GLU A 468 -12.87 49.45 4.04
CA GLU A 468 -14.33 49.35 3.96
C GLU A 468 -14.94 50.75 4.00
N ASP A 469 -16.04 50.87 3.25
CA ASP A 469 -17.10 51.87 3.30
C ASP A 469 -16.93 53.21 2.55
N MET A 470 -17.32 53.19 1.27
CA MET A 470 -18.12 54.28 0.70
C MET A 470 -19.20 53.73 -0.25
N PRO A 471 -20.49 54.06 -0.08
CA PRO A 471 -21.55 53.59 -0.97
C PRO A 471 -21.58 54.42 -2.25
N LEU A 472 -21.25 53.80 -3.39
CA LEU A 472 -21.44 54.41 -4.71
C LEU A 472 -22.95 54.47 -5.05
N GLN A 473 -23.52 55.67 -4.92
CA GLN A 473 -24.80 56.04 -5.49
C GLN A 473 -24.65 56.42 -6.97
N ASN A 474 -25.55 55.86 -7.79
CA ASN A 474 -26.06 56.36 -9.08
C ASN A 474 -25.09 56.53 -10.27
N GLY A 475 -25.21 55.61 -11.24
CA GLY A 475 -24.66 55.78 -12.59
C GLY A 475 -25.15 54.74 -13.60
N ARG A 476 -26.39 54.91 -14.09
CA ARG A 476 -26.98 54.38 -15.34
C ARG A 476 -26.55 52.98 -15.85
N ALA A 477 -27.48 52.04 -15.72
CA ALA A 477 -27.52 50.82 -16.53
C ALA A 477 -27.81 51.15 -18.00
N ILE A 478 -26.87 50.83 -18.90
CA ILE A 478 -27.16 50.68 -20.34
C ILE A 478 -27.34 49.20 -20.61
N LYS A 479 -28.59 48.82 -20.85
CA LYS A 479 -29.06 47.50 -21.23
C LYS A 479 -28.83 47.33 -22.74
N ALA A 480 -27.85 46.53 -23.13
CA ALA A 480 -27.67 46.10 -24.52
C ALA A 480 -28.05 44.63 -24.67
N THR A 481 -29.34 44.38 -24.85
CA THR A 481 -29.87 43.13 -25.42
C THR A 481 -29.71 43.18 -26.93
N ALA A 482 -28.83 42.36 -27.50
CA ALA A 482 -28.80 42.08 -28.94
C ALA A 482 -29.35 40.66 -29.17
N LYS A 483 -30.61 40.61 -29.59
CA LYS A 483 -31.22 39.46 -30.29
C LYS A 483 -30.67 39.47 -31.72
N TYR A 484 -30.16 38.32 -32.18
CA TYR A 484 -29.88 38.07 -33.59
C TYR A 484 -31.20 37.93 -34.36
N GLN A 485 -31.28 38.60 -35.51
CA GLN A 485 -32.32 38.47 -36.52
C GLN A 485 -31.60 38.15 -37.83
N ASP A 486 -31.77 36.91 -38.31
CA ASP A 486 -31.42 36.50 -39.65
C ASP A 486 -32.69 36.58 -40.51
N GLU A 487 -32.67 37.48 -41.49
CA GLU A 487 -33.56 37.46 -42.65
C GLU A 487 -32.68 37.55 -43.90
N THR A 488 -32.73 36.50 -44.72
CA THR A 488 -32.53 36.60 -46.18
C THR A 488 -33.52 35.67 -46.85
N ASP A 489 -34.52 36.28 -47.48
CA ASP A 489 -35.46 35.72 -48.45
C ASP A 489 -34.76 35.20 -49.71
N SER A 490 -35.30 34.15 -50.36
CA SER A 490 -35.92 34.22 -51.71
C SER A 490 -36.21 32.83 -52.32
N ASP A 491 -37.48 32.70 -52.76
CA ASP A 491 -38.16 31.76 -53.67
C ASP A 491 -38.19 30.23 -53.41
#